data_AF-F0GKM2-F1
#
_entry.id   AF-F0GKM2-F1
#
_cell.length_a   1.000
_cell.length_b   1.000
_cell.length_c   1.000
_cell.angle_alpha   90.00
_cell.angle_beta   90.00
_cell.angle_gamma   90.00
#
_symmetry.space_group_name_H-M   'P 1'
#
loop_
_entity.id
_entity.type
_entity.pdbx_description
1 polymer ?
#
loop_
_entity_poly.entity_id
_entity_poly.type
_entity_poly.pdbx_seq_one_letter_code
_entity_poly.pdbx_strand_id
1 'polypeptide(L)'
;ASTTLPPRDALPAWCAARRHTPLARDFFGDCAAAEARVFARTSSATLCADTGGANWLRVGDAAMAVDPLSGNGIFQSLSSALQAPAVIHTLLAHPDRAA
;
A
#
# COMPACT_ATOMS: atom_id res chain seq x y z
N ALA A 1 3.77 15.06 -12.10
CA ALA A 1 4.73 16.13 -11.79
C ALA A 1 5.52 15.72 -10.55
N SER A 2 6.83 15.45 -10.69
CA SER A 2 7.69 15.15 -9.54
C SER A 2 7.93 16.45 -8.80
N THR A 3 7.15 16.70 -7.76
CA THR A 3 7.47 17.75 -6.80
C THR A 3 8.48 17.14 -5.85
N THR A 4 9.64 17.75 -5.68
CA THR A 4 10.60 17.38 -4.63
C THR A 4 9.89 17.51 -3.28
N LEU A 5 9.49 16.37 -2.72
CA LEU A 5 8.92 16.32 -1.38
C LEU A 5 10.05 16.33 -0.35
N PRO A 6 9.86 16.99 0.80
CA PRO A 6 10.82 16.91 1.88
C PRO A 6 10.83 15.49 2.49
N PRO A 7 11.87 15.15 3.29
CA PRO A 7 11.89 13.88 4.01
C PRO A 7 10.70 13.74 4.97
N ARG A 8 10.40 12.49 5.37
CA ARG A 8 9.17 12.12 6.07
C ARG A 8 8.93 12.88 7.38
N ASP A 9 10.00 13.14 8.12
CA ASP A 9 10.01 13.91 9.37
C ASP A 9 9.68 15.39 9.16
N ALA A 10 10.02 15.96 8.01
CA ALA A 10 9.72 17.33 7.64
C ALA A 10 8.35 17.52 6.94
N LEU A 11 7.67 16.42 6.56
CA LEU A 11 6.35 16.48 5.91
C LEU A 11 5.28 17.23 6.72
N PRO A 12 5.15 17.07 8.06
CA PRO A 12 4.12 17.79 8.82
C PRO A 12 4.26 19.31 8.70
N ALA A 13 5.47 19.84 8.86
CA ALA A 13 5.74 21.28 8.74
C ALA A 13 5.49 21.80 7.32
N TRP A 14 5.90 21.03 6.31
CA TRP A 14 5.65 21.36 4.91
C TRP A 14 4.16 21.36 4.56
N CYS A 15 3.38 20.40 5.08
CA CYS A 15 1.93 20.36 4.91
C CYS A 15 1.26 21.56 5.60
N ALA A 16 1.72 21.94 6.79
CA ALA A 16 1.23 23.14 7.49
C ALA A 16 1.45 24.41 6.66
N ALA A 17 2.67 24.60 6.13
CA ALA A 17 2.97 25.74 5.26
C ALA A 17 2.05 25.81 4.03
N ARG A 18 1.73 24.65 3.41
CA ARG A 18 0.86 24.60 2.23
C ARG A 18 -0.61 24.94 2.49
N ARG A 19 -1.08 24.82 3.73
CA ARG A 19 -2.45 25.22 4.09
C ARG A 19 -2.68 26.72 4.11
N HIS A 20 -1.59 27.51 4.15
CA HIS A 20 -1.68 28.96 4.04
C HIS A 20 -1.68 29.48 2.60
N THR A 21 -1.63 28.59 1.60
CA THR A 21 -1.76 28.99 0.19
C THR A 21 -3.15 29.58 -0.08
N PRO A 22 -3.29 30.52 -1.05
CA PRO A 22 -4.59 31.08 -1.42
C PRO A 22 -5.63 30.00 -1.71
N LEU A 23 -5.27 28.99 -2.52
CA LEU A 23 -6.15 27.87 -2.86
C LEU A 23 -6.65 27.11 -1.61
N ALA A 24 -5.76 26.83 -0.65
CA ALA A 24 -6.15 26.12 0.56
C ALA A 24 -7.07 26.97 1.45
N ARG A 25 -6.81 28.28 1.56
CA ARG A 25 -7.70 29.20 2.28
C ARG A 25 -9.07 29.31 1.62
N ASP A 26 -9.13 29.37 0.29
CA ASP A 26 -10.40 29.43 -0.43
C ASP A 26 -11.22 28.14 -0.26
N PHE A 27 -10.57 26.98 -0.18
CA PHE A 27 -11.23 25.69 0.00
C PHE A 27 -11.65 25.41 1.45
N PHE A 28 -10.78 25.71 2.42
CA PHE A 28 -11.01 25.37 3.83
C PHE A 28 -11.56 26.53 4.68
N GLY A 29 -11.57 27.77 4.19
CA GLY A 29 -12.00 28.95 4.93
C GLY A 29 -11.22 29.16 6.23
N ASP A 30 -11.92 29.52 7.31
CA ASP A 30 -11.35 29.72 8.64
C ASP A 30 -10.65 28.47 9.20
N CYS A 31 -11.03 27.28 8.71
CA CYS A 31 -10.41 26.02 9.11
C CYS A 31 -9.03 25.79 8.47
N ALA A 32 -8.60 26.61 7.51
CA ALA A 32 -7.29 26.46 6.86
C ALA A 32 -6.13 26.54 7.85
N ALA A 33 -6.27 27.33 8.92
CA ALA A 33 -5.27 27.50 9.98
C ALA A 33 -5.46 26.53 11.16
N ALA A 34 -6.51 25.71 11.16
CA ALA A 34 -6.74 24.76 12.22
C ALA A 34 -5.61 23.73 12.29
N GLU A 35 -5.15 23.46 13.51
CA GLU A 35 -4.19 22.39 13.76
C GLU A 35 -4.79 21.06 13.25
N ALA A 36 -4.03 20.33 12.45
CA ALA A 36 -4.42 18.96 12.12
C ALA A 36 -3.24 18.03 12.17
N ARG A 37 -3.55 16.83 12.63
CA ARG A 37 -2.63 15.72 12.62
C ARG A 37 -2.45 15.20 11.19
N VAL A 38 -1.24 15.27 10.69
CA VAL A 38 -0.89 14.73 9.36
C VAL A 38 -0.55 13.24 9.50
N PHE A 39 -1.27 12.40 8.77
CA PHE A 39 -0.94 10.98 8.60
C PHE A 39 -0.34 10.77 7.21
N ALA A 40 0.94 10.44 7.15
CA ALA A 40 1.60 10.03 5.92
C ALA A 40 1.84 8.51 5.92
N ARG A 41 1.56 7.88 4.78
CA ARG A 41 1.85 6.48 4.49
C ARG A 41 2.48 6.40 3.11
N THR A 42 3.41 5.47 2.93
CA THR A 42 3.91 5.17 1.60
C THR A 42 2.79 4.55 0.76
N SER A 43 2.71 4.94 -0.51
CA SER A 43 1.85 4.29 -1.50
C SER A 43 2.65 3.40 -2.45
N SER A 44 3.95 3.23 -2.20
CA SER A 44 4.81 2.36 -3.01
C SER A 44 4.35 0.92 -2.88
N ALA A 45 4.03 0.31 -4.03
CA ALA A 45 3.78 -1.12 -4.09
C ALA A 45 5.04 -1.89 -3.66
N THR A 46 4.83 -2.90 -2.82
CA THR A 46 5.86 -3.81 -2.32
C THR A 46 5.49 -5.21 -2.76
N LEU A 47 6.43 -5.90 -3.40
CA LEU A 47 6.32 -7.31 -3.75
C LEU A 47 7.37 -8.08 -2.95
N CYS A 48 6.96 -9.17 -2.29
CA CYS A 48 7.91 -10.07 -1.64
C CYS A 48 8.61 -10.90 -2.73
N ALA A 49 9.95 -10.89 -2.75
CA ALA A 49 10.72 -11.59 -3.77
C ALA A 49 10.47 -13.11 -3.76
N ASP A 50 10.39 -13.68 -2.55
CA ASP A 50 10.03 -15.08 -2.36
C ASP A 50 8.54 -15.16 -2.02
N THR A 51 7.73 -15.77 -2.87
CA THR A 51 6.29 -15.91 -2.62
C THR A 51 5.92 -17.29 -2.10
N GLY A 52 6.81 -18.27 -2.16
CA GLY A 52 6.60 -19.62 -1.67
C GLY A 52 7.91 -20.36 -1.40
N GLY A 53 7.82 -21.50 -0.75
CA GLY A 53 8.91 -22.44 -0.53
C GLY A 53 8.38 -23.87 -0.44
N ALA A 54 9.23 -24.80 0.03
CA ALA A 54 8.92 -26.23 0.02
C ALA A 54 7.59 -26.61 0.73
N ASN A 55 7.19 -25.87 1.75
CA ASN A 55 6.00 -26.18 2.57
C ASN A 55 5.22 -24.93 3.00
N TRP A 56 5.38 -23.81 2.30
CA TRP A 56 4.66 -22.58 2.62
C TRP A 56 4.41 -21.76 1.35
N LEU A 57 3.33 -20.99 1.38
CA LEU A 57 2.94 -20.06 0.32
C LEU A 57 2.45 -18.77 0.97
N ARG A 58 2.94 -17.62 0.50
CA ARG A 58 2.47 -16.30 0.93
C ARG A 58 1.25 -15.90 0.11
N VAL A 59 0.30 -15.26 0.77
CA VAL A 59 -0.90 -14.68 0.16
C VAL A 59 -1.17 -13.30 0.78
N GLY A 60 -1.95 -12.47 0.08
CA GLY A 60 -2.26 -11.10 0.51
C GLY A 60 -1.03 -10.29 0.89
N ASP A 61 -1.12 -9.55 1.99
CA ASP A 61 -0.05 -8.67 2.48
C ASP A 61 1.28 -9.39 2.76
N ALA A 62 1.26 -10.70 2.99
CA ALA A 62 2.49 -11.49 3.13
C ALA A 62 3.22 -11.65 1.78
N ALA A 63 2.49 -11.69 0.67
CA ALA A 63 3.06 -11.79 -0.68
C ALA A 63 3.31 -10.42 -1.30
N MET A 64 2.38 -9.48 -1.12
CA MET A 64 2.49 -8.14 -1.69
C MET A 64 1.58 -7.14 -0.98
N ALA A 65 2.01 -5.89 -0.96
CA ALA A 65 1.20 -4.74 -0.58
C ALA A 65 1.14 -3.78 -1.77
N VAL A 66 -0.07 -3.48 -2.24
CA VAL A 66 -0.30 -2.54 -3.36
C VAL A 66 -0.58 -1.13 -2.85
N ASP A 67 -0.62 -0.15 -3.76
CA ASP A 67 -1.06 1.21 -3.42
C ASP A 67 -2.43 1.13 -2.69
N PRO A 68 -2.56 1.72 -1.48
CA PRO A 68 -3.81 1.69 -0.73
C PRO A 68 -4.93 2.50 -1.39
N LEU A 69 -4.63 3.36 -2.35
CA LEU A 69 -5.61 4.13 -3.09
C LEU A 69 -6.57 3.16 -3.82
N SER A 70 -7.87 3.42 -3.70
CA SER A 70 -8.94 2.59 -4.28
C SER A 70 -9.19 1.22 -3.63
N GLY A 71 -8.52 0.89 -2.51
CA GLY A 71 -8.86 -0.31 -1.72
C GLY A 71 -8.52 -1.66 -2.39
N ASN A 72 -7.63 -1.67 -3.39
CA ASN A 72 -7.27 -2.88 -4.15
C ASN A 72 -6.64 -3.98 -3.26
N GLY A 73 -6.01 -3.63 -2.14
CA GLY A 73 -5.35 -4.58 -1.24
C GLY A 73 -6.26 -5.72 -0.75
N ILE A 74 -7.54 -5.43 -0.47
CA ILE A 74 -8.51 -6.46 -0.05
C ILE A 74 -8.79 -7.43 -1.20
N PHE A 75 -9.01 -6.91 -2.41
CA PHE A 75 -9.25 -7.73 -3.59
C PHE A 75 -8.07 -8.66 -3.88
N GLN A 76 -6.86 -8.13 -3.82
CA GLN A 76 -5.63 -8.91 -4.02
C GLN A 76 -5.43 -9.98 -2.93
N SER A 77 -5.72 -9.64 -1.67
CA SER A 77 -5.65 -10.59 -0.56
C SER A 77 -6.64 -11.74 -0.71
N LEU A 78 -7.89 -11.43 -1.04
CA LEU A 78 -8.92 -12.46 -1.25
C LEU A 78 -8.61 -13.30 -2.50
N SER A 79 -8.19 -12.66 -3.60
CA SER A 79 -7.89 -13.36 -4.85
C SER A 79 -6.76 -14.38 -4.67
N SER A 80 -5.63 -13.96 -4.08
CA SER A 80 -4.50 -14.86 -3.81
C SER A 80 -4.83 -15.95 -2.79
N ALA A 81 -5.60 -15.62 -1.73
CA ALA A 81 -6.05 -16.60 -0.75
C ALA A 81 -6.98 -17.67 -1.36
N LEU A 82 -7.86 -17.30 -2.30
CA LEU A 82 -8.74 -18.24 -3.00
C LEU A 82 -7.99 -19.13 -3.99
N GLN A 83 -6.91 -18.63 -4.59
CA GLN A 83 -6.08 -19.41 -5.52
C GLN A 83 -5.13 -20.38 -4.80
N ALA A 84 -4.66 -20.04 -3.61
CA ALA A 84 -3.68 -20.83 -2.86
C ALA A 84 -4.06 -22.31 -2.66
N PRO A 85 -5.31 -22.70 -2.33
CA PRO A 85 -5.69 -24.10 -2.19
C PRO A 85 -5.46 -24.93 -3.48
N ALA A 86 -5.73 -24.36 -4.66
CA ALA A 86 -5.53 -25.06 -5.92
C ALA A 86 -4.03 -25.27 -6.23
N VAL A 87 -3.22 -24.27 -5.91
CA VAL A 87 -1.75 -24.36 -6.01
C VAL A 87 -1.22 -25.42 -5.04
N ILE A 88 -1.59 -25.34 -3.76
CA ILE A 88 -1.18 -26.30 -2.72
C ILE A 88 -1.60 -27.72 -3.10
N HIS A 89 -2.85 -27.92 -3.53
CA HIS A 89 -3.33 -29.23 -3.94
C HIS A 89 -2.51 -29.80 -5.10
N THR A 90 -2.20 -28.96 -6.11
CA THR A 90 -1.40 -29.39 -7.26
C THR A 90 0.01 -29.79 -6.84
N LEU A 91 0.66 -29.00 -6.00
CA LEU A 91 2.01 -29.31 -5.50
C LEU A 91 2.06 -30.61 -4.69
N LEU A 92 1.01 -30.91 -3.92
CA LEU A 92 0.92 -32.12 -3.11
C LEU A 92 0.53 -33.37 -3.93
N ALA A 93 -0.45 -33.25 -4.82
CA ALA A 93 -1.00 -34.37 -5.57
C ALA A 93 -0.22 -34.69 -6.86
N HIS A 94 0.47 -33.70 -7.42
CA HIS A 94 1.20 -33.78 -8.68
C HIS A 94 2.57 -33.09 -8.56
N PRO A 95 3.47 -33.59 -7.67
CA PRO A 95 4.78 -32.99 -7.47
C PRO A 95 5.65 -33.00 -8.74
N ASP A 96 5.35 -33.88 -9.70
CA ASP A 96 5.93 -33.93 -11.04
C ASP A 96 5.65 -32.66 -11.88
N ARG A 97 4.66 -31.85 -11.50
CA ARG A 97 4.25 -30.62 -12.19
C ARG A 97 4.75 -29.32 -11.53
N ALA A 98 5.63 -29.43 -10.53
CA ALA A 98 6.12 -28.27 -9.77
C ALA A 98 7.20 -27.44 -10.49
N ALA A 99 7.57 -27.79 -11.74
CA ALA A 99 8.68 -27.22 -12.50
C ALA A 99 8.21 -26.29 -13.64
#